data_AF-A0A9D4M7Y9-F1
#
_entry.id   AF-A0A9D4M7Y9-F1
#
_cell.length_a   1.000
_cell.length_b   1.000
_cell.length_c   1.000
_cell.angle_alpha   90.00
_cell.angle_beta   90.00
_cell.angle_gamma   90.00
#
_symmetry.space_group_name_H-M   'P 1'
#
loop_
_entity.id
_entity.type
_entity.pdbx_description
1 polymer ?
#
loop_
_entity_poly.entity_id
_entity_poly.type
_entity_poly.pdbx_seq_one_letter_code
_entity_poly.pdbx_strand_id
1 'polypeptide(L)'
;MVEERYGIQVPVIEDLASTPDLKMETVATLTKYLQSHSDWALFGYTFAVETVKSLVLTLALMDRMLTVERCVQLSRLEQDFQIERWGNVEWYHDLDLYDLQSRMAATALFVYWSNETVKIKKKSMLPASEAYVF
;
A
#
# COMPACT_ATOMS: atom_id res chain seq x y z
N MET A 1 -11.78 5.74 -9.47
CA MET A 1 -10.34 5.70 -9.17
C MET A 1 -9.79 4.27 -9.14
N VAL A 2 -9.86 3.53 -8.02
CA VAL A 2 -9.36 2.13 -7.97
C VAL A 2 -10.23 1.20 -8.83
N GLU A 3 -11.55 1.30 -8.69
CA GLU A 3 -12.50 0.52 -9.52
C GLU A 3 -12.26 0.69 -11.02
N GLU A 4 -12.05 1.94 -11.45
CA GLU A 4 -11.75 2.28 -12.85
C GLU A 4 -10.39 1.72 -13.31
N ARG A 5 -9.36 1.83 -12.47
CA ARG A 5 -8.01 1.35 -12.79
C ARG A 5 -7.94 -0.16 -12.95
N TYR A 6 -8.66 -0.90 -12.11
CA TYR A 6 -8.66 -2.36 -12.12
C TYR A 6 -9.86 -2.96 -12.87
N GLY A 7 -10.81 -2.15 -13.33
CA GLY A 7 -12.05 -2.62 -13.94
C GLY A 7 -12.90 -3.47 -12.99
N ILE A 8 -12.86 -3.18 -11.69
CA ILE A 8 -13.57 -3.94 -10.65
C ILE A 8 -14.76 -3.17 -10.11
N GLN A 9 -15.67 -3.89 -9.45
CA GLN A 9 -16.77 -3.31 -8.68
C GLN A 9 -16.72 -3.84 -7.26
N VAL A 10 -16.73 -2.92 -6.29
CA VAL A 10 -16.77 -3.20 -4.85
C VAL A 10 -18.09 -2.67 -4.30
N PRO A 11 -19.05 -3.54 -3.96
CA PRO A 11 -20.33 -3.09 -3.43
C PRO A 11 -20.15 -2.45 -2.05
N VAL A 12 -20.92 -1.40 -1.79
CA VAL A 12 -21.01 -0.73 -0.48
C VAL A 12 -22.17 -1.35 0.29
N ILE A 13 -22.00 -1.48 1.61
CA ILE A 13 -23.04 -1.96 2.53
C ILE A 13 -23.35 -0.83 3.50
N GLU A 14 -24.65 -0.64 3.76
CA GLU A 14 -25.14 0.42 4.66
C GLU A 14 -25.65 -0.13 5.99
N ASP A 15 -25.76 -1.45 6.13
CA ASP A 15 -26.24 -2.14 7.32
C ASP A 15 -25.26 -3.23 7.81
N LEU A 16 -25.51 -3.75 9.01
CA LEU A 16 -24.68 -4.78 9.64
C LEU A 16 -25.06 -6.22 9.24
N ALA A 17 -26.28 -6.42 8.73
CA ALA A 17 -26.84 -7.76 8.48
C ALA A 17 -26.57 -8.27 7.06
N SER A 18 -26.30 -7.36 6.14
CA SER A 18 -26.09 -7.62 4.73
C SER A 18 -24.66 -8.12 4.49
N THR A 19 -24.55 -9.16 3.65
CA THR A 19 -23.26 -9.63 3.13
C THR A 19 -23.02 -8.99 1.77
N PRO A 20 -21.83 -8.44 1.49
CA PRO A 20 -21.56 -7.87 0.18
C PRO A 20 -21.50 -8.99 -0.87
N ASP A 21 -22.24 -8.84 -1.96
CA ASP A 21 -22.12 -9.73 -3.12
C ASP A 21 -20.93 -9.32 -3.99
N LEU A 22 -19.74 -9.79 -3.61
CA LEU A 22 -18.52 -9.53 -4.35
C LEU A 22 -18.42 -10.45 -5.56
N LYS A 23 -18.50 -9.87 -6.77
CA LYS A 23 -18.35 -10.61 -8.02
C LYS A 23 -17.04 -11.39 -8.04
N MET A 24 -17.12 -12.67 -8.45
CA MET A 24 -15.94 -13.53 -8.61
C MET A 24 -14.90 -12.96 -9.58
N GLU A 25 -15.34 -12.18 -10.57
CA GLU A 25 -14.46 -11.47 -11.51
C GLU A 25 -13.58 -10.43 -10.82
N THR A 26 -14.12 -9.69 -9.84
CA THR A 26 -13.36 -8.74 -9.02
C THR A 26 -12.28 -9.47 -8.23
N VAL A 27 -12.64 -10.58 -7.58
CA VAL A 27 -11.68 -11.40 -6.81
C VAL A 27 -10.58 -11.93 -7.71
N ALA A 28 -10.92 -12.53 -8.85
CA ALA A 28 -9.95 -13.07 -9.79
C ALA A 28 -8.99 -12.00 -10.31
N THR A 29 -9.49 -10.80 -10.61
CA THR A 29 -8.67 -9.67 -11.09
C THR A 29 -7.68 -9.21 -10.03
N LEU A 30 -8.14 -9.03 -8.80
CA LEU A 30 -7.30 -8.64 -7.67
C LEU A 30 -6.27 -9.73 -7.32
N THR A 31 -6.67 -10.99 -7.30
CA THR A 31 -5.77 -12.13 -7.07
C THR A 31 -4.66 -12.17 -8.12
N LYS A 32 -5.02 -12.05 -9.40
CA LYS A 32 -4.04 -12.02 -10.50
C LYS A 32 -3.08 -10.84 -10.37
N TYR A 33 -3.57 -9.66 -10.00
CA TYR A 33 -2.72 -8.50 -9.77
C TYR A 33 -1.75 -8.72 -8.61
N LEU A 34 -2.22 -9.19 -7.46
CA LEU A 34 -1.38 -9.45 -6.30
C LEU A 34 -0.32 -10.53 -6.61
N GLN A 35 -0.71 -11.61 -7.29
CA GLN A 35 0.21 -12.67 -7.71
C GLN A 35 1.30 -12.23 -8.71
N SER A 36 1.15 -11.06 -9.33
CA SER A 36 2.20 -10.52 -10.22
C SER A 36 3.36 -9.86 -9.47
N HIS A 37 3.21 -9.60 -8.16
CA HIS A 37 4.24 -9.02 -7.31
C HIS A 37 5.15 -10.09 -6.70
N SER A 38 6.34 -9.67 -6.25
CA SER A 38 7.24 -10.56 -5.50
C SER A 38 6.68 -10.93 -4.13
N ASP A 39 7.12 -12.05 -3.55
CA ASP A 39 6.74 -12.47 -2.19
C ASP A 39 7.02 -11.36 -1.15
N TRP A 40 8.12 -10.63 -1.31
CA TRP A 40 8.45 -9.49 -0.46
C TRP A 40 7.45 -8.36 -0.58
N ALA A 41 7.08 -7.98 -1.81
CA ALA A 41 6.06 -6.98 -2.02
C ALA A 41 4.71 -7.44 -1.44
N LEU A 42 4.34 -8.73 -1.56
CA LEU A 42 3.13 -9.30 -0.95
C LEU A 42 3.13 -9.18 0.57
N PHE A 43 4.26 -9.42 1.26
CA PHE A 43 4.36 -9.15 2.70
C PHE A 43 4.10 -7.68 3.02
N GLY A 44 4.64 -6.75 2.23
CA GLY A 44 4.35 -5.33 2.37
C GLY A 44 2.87 -5.02 2.17
N TYR A 45 2.22 -5.58 1.14
CA TYR A 45 0.78 -5.42 0.95
C TYR A 45 -0.02 -5.91 2.15
N THR A 46 0.27 -7.11 2.67
CA THR A 46 -0.42 -7.66 3.84
C THR A 46 -0.29 -6.73 5.05
N PHE A 47 0.93 -6.25 5.34
CA PHE A 47 1.16 -5.36 6.47
C PHE A 47 0.45 -3.99 6.31
N ALA A 48 0.38 -3.43 5.10
CA ALA A 48 -0.40 -2.23 4.84
C ALA A 48 -1.91 -2.48 5.04
N VAL A 49 -2.44 -3.59 4.53
CA VAL A 49 -3.86 -3.93 4.67
C VAL A 49 -4.22 -4.14 6.14
N GLU A 50 -3.35 -4.78 6.93
CA GLU A 50 -3.57 -4.93 8.37
C GLU A 50 -3.53 -3.59 9.12
N THR A 51 -2.73 -2.64 8.65
CA THR A 51 -2.60 -1.30 9.25
C THR A 51 -3.85 -0.45 9.01
N VAL A 52 -4.32 -0.32 7.76
CA VAL A 52 -5.49 0.54 7.41
C VAL A 52 -6.81 -0.20 7.25
N LYS A 53 -6.80 -1.54 7.42
CA LYS A 53 -7.97 -2.44 7.29
C LYS A 53 -8.69 -2.35 5.94
N SER A 54 -7.99 -1.94 4.88
CA SER A 54 -8.59 -1.74 3.56
C SER A 54 -7.59 -1.99 2.43
N LEU A 55 -7.85 -3.04 1.64
CA LEU A 55 -7.08 -3.32 0.42
C LEU A 55 -7.25 -2.21 -0.63
N VAL A 56 -8.43 -1.61 -0.73
CA VAL A 56 -8.69 -0.54 -1.70
C VAL A 56 -7.81 0.68 -1.43
N LEU A 57 -7.68 1.09 -0.16
CA LEU A 57 -6.80 2.19 0.23
C LEU A 57 -5.32 1.83 0.03
N THR A 58 -4.93 0.60 0.36
CA THR A 58 -3.57 0.12 0.11
C THR A 58 -3.21 0.18 -1.37
N LEU A 59 -4.07 -0.33 -2.27
CA LEU A 59 -3.85 -0.29 -3.72
C LEU A 59 -3.76 1.15 -4.22
N ALA A 60 -4.66 2.03 -3.77
CA ALA A 60 -4.62 3.45 -4.13
C ALA A 60 -3.31 4.13 -3.70
N LEU A 61 -2.76 3.79 -2.53
CA LEU A 61 -1.46 4.29 -2.08
C LEU A 61 -0.32 3.76 -2.96
N MET A 62 -0.25 2.45 -3.20
CA MET A 62 0.83 1.83 -3.99
C MET A 62 0.80 2.27 -5.45
N ASP A 63 -0.38 2.59 -5.97
CA ASP A 63 -0.58 3.17 -7.29
C ASP A 63 -0.31 4.69 -7.34
N ARG A 64 0.14 5.28 -6.24
CA ARG A 64 0.46 6.71 -6.07
C ARG A 64 -0.73 7.65 -6.31
N MET A 65 -1.94 7.14 -6.08
CA MET A 65 -3.18 7.93 -6.19
C MET A 65 -3.44 8.74 -4.91
N LEU A 66 -2.88 8.28 -3.78
CA LEU A 66 -2.99 8.91 -2.47
C LEU A 66 -1.59 9.11 -1.86
N THR A 67 -1.47 10.11 -0.99
CA THR A 67 -0.33 10.21 -0.06
C THR A 67 -0.57 9.32 1.16
N VAL A 68 0.48 9.08 1.94
CA VAL A 68 0.38 8.28 3.17
C VAL A 68 -0.59 8.94 4.16
N GLU A 69 -0.48 10.25 4.35
CA GLU A 69 -1.32 11.03 5.26
C GLU A 69 -2.77 10.94 4.84
N ARG A 70 -3.04 11.09 3.53
CA ARG A 70 -4.40 11.02 3.01
C ARG A 70 -4.98 9.61 3.13
N CYS A 71 -4.18 8.58 2.89
CA CYS A 71 -4.59 7.19 3.07
C CYS A 71 -4.99 6.91 4.51
N VAL A 72 -4.20 7.36 5.49
CA VAL A 72 -4.49 7.15 6.92
C VAL A 72 -5.71 7.95 7.37
N GLN A 73 -5.87 9.20 6.92
CA GLN A 73 -7.09 9.98 7.18
C GLN A 73 -8.34 9.26 6.65
N LEU A 74 -8.29 8.72 5.42
CA LEU A 74 -9.43 8.00 4.85
C LEU A 74 -9.76 6.71 5.61
N SER A 75 -8.77 6.02 6.20
CA SER A 75 -9.03 4.87 7.07
C SER A 75 -9.65 5.23 8.41
N ARG A 76 -9.56 6.50 8.82
CA ARG A 76 -9.97 7.00 10.14
C ARG A 76 -11.21 7.90 10.12
N LEU A 77 -11.95 7.94 9.00
CA LEU A 77 -13.10 8.85 8.84
C LEU A 77 -14.10 8.80 10.00
N GLU A 78 -14.44 7.59 10.46
CA GLU A 78 -15.33 7.42 11.61
C GLU A 78 -14.70 7.99 12.88
N GLN A 79 -13.45 7.62 13.20
CA GLN A 79 -12.78 8.13 14.40
C GLN A 79 -12.64 9.66 14.39
N ASP A 80 -12.29 10.25 13.24
CA ASP A 80 -12.17 11.70 13.10
C ASP A 80 -13.53 12.39 13.29
N PHE A 81 -14.62 11.81 12.78
CA PHE A 81 -15.99 12.29 13.02
C PHE A 81 -16.36 12.22 14.52
N GLN A 82 -16.01 11.14 15.20
CA GLN A 82 -16.25 10.95 16.62
C GLN A 82 -15.46 11.95 17.48
N ILE A 83 -14.20 12.23 17.12
CA ILE A 83 -13.35 13.23 17.78
C ILE A 83 -13.96 14.62 17.66
N GLU A 84 -14.46 14.99 16.48
CA GLU A 84 -15.13 16.30 16.29
C GLU A 84 -16.36 16.43 17.19
N ARG A 85 -17.09 15.34 17.41
CA ARG A 85 -18.34 15.34 18.18
C ARG A 85 -18.14 15.27 19.69
N TRP A 86 -17.15 14.50 20.15
CA TRP A 86 -16.98 14.13 21.56
C TRP A 86 -15.66 14.56 22.17
N GLY A 87 -14.80 15.21 21.38
CA GLY A 87 -13.51 15.72 21.81
C GLY A 87 -12.38 14.71 21.59
N ASN A 88 -11.16 15.26 21.58
CA ASN A 88 -9.96 14.48 21.42
C ASN A 88 -9.53 13.85 22.76
N VAL A 89 -9.19 12.55 22.73
CA VAL A 89 -8.45 11.90 23.81
C VAL A 89 -6.97 12.05 23.51
N GLU A 90 -6.36 13.06 24.14
CA GLU A 90 -4.93 13.33 24.02
C GLU A 90 -4.10 12.06 24.28
N TRP A 91 -2.95 11.98 23.62
CA TRP A 91 -2.01 10.84 23.66
C TRP A 91 -2.51 9.55 23.02
N TYR A 92 -3.81 9.25 23.04
CA TYR A 92 -4.35 8.07 22.39
C TYR A 92 -4.55 8.31 20.89
N HIS A 93 -5.42 9.25 20.51
CA HIS A 93 -5.74 9.48 19.10
C HIS A 93 -4.57 10.02 18.29
N ASP A 94 -3.71 10.83 18.93
CA ASP A 94 -2.52 11.42 18.31
C ASP A 94 -1.46 10.34 18.08
N LEU A 95 -1.17 9.51 19.08
CA LEU A 95 -0.18 8.42 18.95
C LEU A 95 -0.65 7.41 17.91
N ASP A 96 -1.93 7.04 17.93
CA ASP A 96 -2.52 6.16 16.93
C ASP A 96 -2.36 6.75 15.51
N LEU A 97 -2.54 8.06 15.34
CA LEU A 97 -2.41 8.71 14.03
C LEU A 97 -0.99 8.59 13.49
N TYR A 98 -0.01 8.94 14.31
CA TYR A 98 1.38 8.92 13.91
C TYR A 98 1.94 7.50 13.80
N ASP A 99 1.45 6.53 14.59
CA ASP A 99 1.81 5.12 14.44
C ASP A 99 1.31 4.57 13.10
N LEU A 100 0.03 4.81 12.76
CA LEU A 100 -0.54 4.40 11.47
C LEU A 100 0.20 5.05 10.30
N GLN A 101 0.50 6.35 10.36
CA GLN A 101 1.28 7.03 9.32
C GLN A 101 2.69 6.48 9.19
N SER A 102 3.39 6.23 10.31
CA SER A 102 4.73 5.66 10.32
C SER A 102 4.74 4.27 9.67
N ARG A 103 3.81 3.40 10.06
CA ARG A 103 3.66 2.07 9.47
C ARG A 103 3.35 2.14 7.98
N MET A 104 2.41 2.97 7.57
CA MET A 104 2.04 3.11 6.16
C MET A 104 3.18 3.68 5.31
N ALA A 105 3.96 4.63 5.84
CA ALA A 105 5.14 5.17 5.16
C ALA A 105 6.24 4.10 5.00
N ALA A 106 6.56 3.38 6.07
CA ALA A 106 7.52 2.27 6.03
C ALA A 106 7.10 1.21 5.00
N THR A 107 5.81 0.89 4.97
CA THR A 107 5.26 -0.10 4.03
C THR A 107 5.37 0.36 2.58
N ALA A 108 5.00 1.61 2.30
CA ALA A 108 5.11 2.17 0.96
C ALA A 108 6.55 2.13 0.45
N LEU A 109 7.50 2.56 1.29
CA LEU A 109 8.93 2.49 0.98
C LEU A 109 9.39 1.06 0.70
N PHE A 110 8.99 0.11 1.55
CA PHE A 110 9.37 -1.29 1.41
C PHE A 110 8.82 -1.91 0.12
N VAL A 111 7.53 -1.73 -0.18
CA VAL A 111 6.91 -2.25 -1.40
C VAL A 111 7.53 -1.63 -2.64
N TYR A 112 7.77 -0.33 -2.66
CA TYR A 112 8.45 0.32 -3.77
C TYR A 112 9.85 -0.22 -3.99
N TRP A 113 10.61 -0.40 -2.90
CA TRP A 113 11.94 -1.01 -2.97
C TRP A 113 11.89 -2.45 -3.49
N SER A 114 10.97 -3.28 -3.00
CA SER A 114 10.81 -4.67 -3.44
C SER A 114 10.41 -4.82 -4.91
N ASN A 115 9.83 -3.78 -5.49
CA ASN A 115 9.41 -3.75 -6.90
C ASN A 115 10.45 -3.10 -7.83
N GLU A 116 11.48 -2.42 -7.31
CA GLU A 116 12.54 -1.85 -8.13
C GLU A 116 13.50 -2.92 -8.67
N THR A 117 13.75 -2.90 -9.97
CA THR A 117 14.74 -3.79 -10.61
C THR A 117 16.13 -3.16 -10.52
N VAL A 118 17.01 -3.71 -9.67
CA VAL A 118 18.38 -3.21 -9.53
C VAL A 118 19.22 -3.56 -10.77
N LYS A 119 19.61 -2.54 -11.55
CA LYS A 119 20.58 -2.69 -12.65
C LYS A 119 22.00 -2.46 -12.13
N ILE A 120 22.74 -3.54 -11.86
CA ILE A 120 24.16 -3.45 -11.47
C ILE A 120 25.02 -3.35 -12.73
N LYS A 121 25.62 -2.18 -12.99
CA LYS A 121 26.69 -2.06 -14.00
C LYS A 121 28.00 -2.57 -13.42
N LYS A 122 28.48 -3.72 -13.90
CA LYS A 122 29.86 -4.17 -13.65
C LYS A 122 30.83 -3.32 -14.46
N LYS A 123 31.80 -2.70 -13.80
CA LYS A 123 32.95 -2.07 -14.46
C LYS A 123 33.79 -3.17 -15.09
N SER A 124 33.91 -3.18 -16.42
CA SER A 124 34.87 -4.05 -17.11
C SER A 124 36.27 -3.63 -16.73
N MET A 125 37.04 -4.52 -16.12
CA MET A 125 38.48 -4.34 -15.99
C MET A 125 39.08 -4.53 -17.39
N LEU A 126 39.91 -3.58 -17.83
CA LEU A 126 40.74 -3.75 -19.02
C LEU A 126 41.67 -4.96 -18.79
N PRO A 127 41.93 -5.79 -19.82
CA PRO A 127 42.86 -6.90 -19.70
C PRO A 127 44.23 -6.36 -19.30
N ALA A 128 44.85 -7.00 -18.29
CA ALA A 128 46.14 -6.60 -17.73
C ALA A 128 47.32 -6.64 -18.75
N SER A 129 47.09 -7.09 -19.98
CA SER A 129 48.09 -7.14 -21.06
C SER A 129 48.39 -5.79 -21.71
N GLU A 130 47.55 -4.76 -21.52
CA GLU A 130 47.80 -3.40 -22.06
C GLU A 130 48.38 -2.42 -21.03
N ALA A 131 48.57 -2.85 -19.77
CA ALA A 131 49.12 -2.00 -18.71
C ALA A 131 50.67 -1.99 -18.65
N TYR A 132 51.34 -2.76 -19.50
CA TYR A 132 52.80 -2.94 -19.51
C TYR A 132 53.38 -2.89 -20.94
N VAL A 133 53.03 -1.86 -21.71
CA VAL A 133 53.80 -1.50 -22.92
C VAL A 133 54.19 -0.03 -22.80
N PHE A 134 55.34 0.19 -22.15
CA PHE A 134 56.21 1.35 -22.38
C PHE A 134 57.28 0.94 -23.38
#